data_AF-A0A7C6ZKU9-F1
#
_entry.id   AF-A0A7C6ZKU9-F1
#
_cell.length_a   1.000
_cell.length_b   1.000
_cell.length_c   1.000
_cell.angle_alpha   90.00
_cell.angle_beta   90.00
_cell.angle_gamma   90.00
#
_symmetry.space_group_name_H-M   'P 1'
#
loop_
_entity.id
_entity.type
_entity.pdbx_description
1 polymer ?
#
loop_
_entity_poly.entity_id
_entity_poly.type
_entity_poly.pdbx_seq_one_letter_code
_entity_poly.pdbx_strand_id
1 'polypeptide(L)'
;TGTYGHPLQDVIVIGGSQSKDENYAKIFDLNLIRSLQKAGCTVYGTEDSDVEISYMRHYQNARLTTVDNIDTAHGQLALIQAMNGYPGHYGIKETAESFLPPLQ
;
A
#
# COMPACT_ATOMS: atom_id res chain seq x y z
N THR A 1 29.38 20.61 1.60
CA THR A 1 28.68 19.31 1.49
C THR A 1 27.53 19.33 2.47
N GLY A 2 26.34 18.86 2.07
CA GLY A 2 25.17 18.81 2.95
C GLY A 2 25.14 17.49 3.72
N THR A 3 24.71 17.53 4.98
CA THR A 3 24.25 16.36 5.72
C THR A 3 22.87 15.98 5.19
N TYR A 4 22.86 15.05 4.24
CA TYR A 4 21.61 14.41 3.81
C TYR A 4 21.17 13.44 4.92
N GLY A 5 19.86 13.38 5.19
CA GLY A 5 19.30 12.52 6.24
C GLY A 5 19.51 11.03 5.98
N HIS A 6 18.89 10.19 6.80
CA HIS A 6 18.89 8.74 6.58
C HIS A 6 18.31 8.41 5.19
N PRO A 7 18.83 7.36 4.51
CA PRO A 7 18.28 6.91 3.24
C PRO A 7 16.80 6.52 3.40
N LEU A 8 16.00 6.81 2.37
CA LEU A 8 14.60 6.41 2.30
C LEU A 8 14.49 4.88 2.34
N GLN A 9 13.86 4.34 3.39
CA GLN A 9 13.66 2.89 3.55
C GLN A 9 12.27 2.45 3.11
N ASP A 10 11.23 3.09 3.62
CA ASP A 10 9.85 2.65 3.40
C ASP A 10 9.00 3.76 2.77
N VAL A 11 8.08 3.36 1.89
CA VAL A 11 7.12 4.25 1.24
C VAL A 11 5.72 3.67 1.35
N ILE A 12 4.77 4.50 1.78
CA ILE A 12 3.35 4.19 1.76
C ILE A 12 2.74 4.89 0.55
N VAL A 13 2.06 4.12 -0.30
CA VAL A 13 1.31 4.64 -1.44
C VAL A 13 -0.18 4.51 -1.10
N ILE A 14 -0.89 5.63 -1.07
CA ILE A 14 -2.36 5.64 -0.93
C ILE A 14 -2.92 5.79 -2.35
N GLY A 15 -3.63 4.76 -2.78
CA GLY A 15 -4.21 4.64 -4.11
C GLY A 15 -5.72 4.50 -4.09
N GLY A 16 -6.24 4.04 -5.21
CA GLY A 16 -7.66 4.05 -5.53
C GLY A 16 -8.03 5.29 -6.35
N SER A 17 -9.25 5.30 -6.86
CA SER A 17 -9.77 6.45 -7.61
C SER A 17 -11.27 6.61 -7.39
N GLN A 18 -11.74 7.85 -7.47
CA GLN A 18 -13.16 8.20 -7.37
C GLN A 18 -13.87 8.15 -8.72
N SER A 19 -13.17 7.80 -9.81
CA SER A 19 -13.82 7.60 -11.11
C SER A 19 -13.01 6.66 -12.01
N LYS A 20 -13.66 6.07 -13.01
CA LYS A 20 -12.96 5.23 -14.00
C LYS A 20 -12.01 6.01 -14.89
N ASP A 21 -12.32 7.27 -15.17
CA ASP A 21 -11.53 8.13 -16.07
C ASP A 21 -10.24 8.62 -15.39
N GLU A 22 -10.19 8.60 -14.07
CA GLU A 22 -9.02 8.91 -13.25
C GLU A 22 -8.30 7.65 -12.75
N ASN A 23 -8.38 6.54 -13.50
CA ASN A 23 -7.67 5.31 -13.15
C ASN A 23 -6.21 5.32 -13.67
N TYR A 24 -5.30 5.77 -12.82
CA TYR A 24 -3.88 5.90 -13.15
C TYR A 24 -2.97 4.79 -12.63
N ALA A 25 -3.52 3.76 -11.96
CA ALA A 25 -2.73 2.70 -11.33
C ALA A 25 -1.64 2.14 -12.26
N LYS A 26 -2.00 1.79 -13.50
CA LYS A 26 -1.07 1.20 -14.47
C LYS A 26 -0.10 2.20 -15.11
N ILE A 27 -0.53 3.45 -15.25
CA ILE A 27 0.21 4.47 -16.01
C ILE A 27 1.20 5.19 -15.10
N PHE A 28 0.83 5.44 -13.84
CA PHE A 28 1.64 6.19 -12.88
C PHE A 28 2.12 5.31 -11.72
N ASP A 29 1.22 4.86 -10.85
CA ASP A 29 1.57 4.22 -9.57
C ASP A 29 2.50 3.03 -9.76
N LEU A 30 2.16 2.11 -10.65
CA LEU A 30 2.97 0.91 -10.89
C LEU A 30 4.39 1.24 -11.39
N ASN A 31 4.58 2.35 -12.09
CA ASN A 31 5.90 2.78 -12.55
C ASN A 31 6.71 3.43 -11.42
N LEU A 32 6.06 4.22 -10.57
CA LEU A 32 6.65 4.78 -9.36
C LEU A 32 7.06 3.67 -8.39
N ILE A 33 6.13 2.76 -8.07
CA ILE A 33 6.33 1.60 -7.20
C ILE A 33 7.53 0.78 -7.65
N ARG A 34 7.60 0.41 -8.95
CA ARG A 34 8.73 -0.35 -9.49
C ARG A 34 10.06 0.40 -9.38
N SER A 35 10.04 1.72 -9.54
CA SER A 35 11.25 2.54 -9.40
C SER A 35 11.74 2.57 -7.95
N LEU A 36 10.84 2.71 -6.98
CA LEU A 36 11.15 2.66 -5.55
C LEU A 36 11.67 1.29 -5.12
N GLN A 37 11.02 0.20 -5.54
CA GLN A 37 11.49 -1.16 -5.29
C GLN A 37 12.90 -1.39 -5.85
N LYS A 38 13.19 -0.90 -7.07
CA LYS A 38 14.54 -0.97 -7.66
C LYS A 38 15.59 -0.15 -6.90
N ALA A 39 15.17 0.93 -6.24
CA ALA A 39 16.03 1.73 -5.38
C ALA A 39 16.28 1.08 -4.00
N GLY A 40 15.66 -0.07 -3.72
CA GLY A 40 15.79 -0.79 -2.45
C GLY A 40 14.80 -0.36 -1.37
N CYS A 41 13.80 0.45 -1.71
CA CYS A 41 12.75 0.84 -0.77
C CYS A 41 11.70 -0.27 -0.64
N THR A 42 11.21 -0.51 0.58
CA THR A 42 9.98 -1.25 0.81
C THR A 42 8.80 -0.36 0.43
N VAL A 43 7.80 -0.91 -0.26
CA VAL A 43 6.60 -0.17 -0.64
C VAL A 43 5.37 -0.89 -0.13
N TYR A 44 4.48 -0.13 0.53
CA TYR A 44 3.20 -0.59 1.04
C TYR A 44 2.08 0.07 0.24
N GLY A 45 1.15 -0.74 -0.28
CA GLY A 45 0.03 -0.26 -1.07
C GLY A 45 -1.23 -0.15 -0.23
N THR A 46 -1.83 1.02 -0.15
CA THR A 46 -3.00 1.28 0.69
C THR A 46 -4.09 1.97 -0.11
N GLU A 47 -5.33 1.96 0.37
CA GLU A 47 -6.42 2.77 -0.18
C GLU A 47 -7.39 3.19 0.93
N ASP A 48 -8.10 4.28 0.73
CA ASP A 48 -9.15 4.73 1.64
C ASP A 48 -10.41 3.86 1.51
N SER A 49 -11.26 3.92 2.53
CA SER A 49 -12.49 3.15 2.59
C SER A 49 -13.53 3.55 1.55
N ASP A 50 -13.49 4.80 1.09
CA ASP A 50 -14.48 5.41 0.20
C ASP A 50 -14.10 5.42 -1.29
N VAL A 51 -13.01 4.74 -1.69
CA VAL A 51 -12.59 4.68 -3.09
C VAL A 51 -13.59 3.91 -3.96
N GLU A 52 -14.00 4.48 -5.09
CA GLU A 52 -14.90 3.81 -6.05
C GLU A 52 -14.18 2.70 -6.85
N ILE A 53 -12.93 2.93 -7.24
CA ILE A 53 -12.11 2.00 -8.02
C ILE A 53 -10.90 1.58 -7.19
N SER A 54 -10.95 0.35 -6.67
CA SER A 54 -9.86 -0.22 -5.86
C SER A 54 -8.60 -0.51 -6.71
N TYR A 55 -7.44 -0.17 -6.16
CA TYR A 55 -6.14 -0.46 -6.78
C TYR A 55 -5.44 -1.67 -6.16
N MET A 56 -6.03 -2.30 -5.14
CA MET A 56 -5.41 -3.42 -4.40
C MET A 56 -4.91 -4.53 -5.32
N ARG A 57 -5.71 -4.97 -6.30
CA ARG A 57 -5.27 -6.01 -7.24
C ARG A 57 -4.05 -5.59 -8.07
N HIS A 58 -3.90 -4.30 -8.41
CA HIS A 58 -2.70 -3.82 -9.09
C HIS A 58 -1.48 -3.87 -8.18
N TYR A 59 -1.62 -3.42 -6.93
CA TYR A 59 -0.53 -3.41 -5.95
C TYR A 59 -0.12 -4.83 -5.52
N GLN A 60 -1.07 -5.74 -5.32
CA GLN A 60 -0.82 -7.16 -5.03
C GLN A 60 -0.05 -7.84 -6.17
N ASN A 61 -0.44 -7.60 -7.42
CA ASN A 61 0.30 -8.11 -8.59
C ASN A 61 1.72 -7.54 -8.69
N ALA A 62 1.97 -6.36 -8.12
CA ALA A 62 3.30 -5.77 -7.99
C ALA A 62 4.06 -6.25 -6.73
N ARG A 63 3.52 -7.24 -6.01
CA ARG A 63 4.08 -7.89 -4.82
C ARG A 63 4.25 -6.95 -3.63
N LEU A 64 3.32 -6.01 -3.47
CA LEU A 64 3.27 -5.12 -2.30
C LEU A 64 2.50 -5.81 -1.18
N THR A 65 2.90 -5.54 0.06
CA THR A 65 1.98 -5.70 1.20
C THR A 65 0.88 -4.65 1.05
N THR A 66 -0.38 -5.05 1.24
CA THR A 66 -1.52 -4.16 0.99
C THR A 66 -2.46 -4.05 2.18
N VAL A 67 -3.05 -2.86 2.36
CA VAL A 67 -4.01 -2.58 3.42
C VAL A 67 -5.17 -1.75 2.86
N ASP A 68 -6.40 -2.24 2.93
CA ASP A 68 -7.57 -1.40 2.64
C ASP A 68 -7.94 -0.51 3.82
N ASN A 69 -8.80 0.48 3.55
CA ASN A 69 -9.43 1.33 4.55
C ASN A 69 -8.42 2.01 5.48
N ILE A 70 -7.34 2.58 4.91
CA ILE A 70 -6.23 3.15 5.68
C ILE A 70 -6.62 4.40 6.49
N ASP A 71 -7.75 5.02 6.15
CA ASP A 71 -8.44 6.07 6.89
C ASP A 71 -9.06 5.58 8.21
N THR A 72 -9.16 4.27 8.42
CA THR A 72 -9.74 3.66 9.62
C THR A 72 -8.71 3.19 10.64
N ALA A 73 -9.10 3.07 11.91
CA ALA A 73 -8.22 2.60 12.98
C ALA A 73 -7.69 1.17 12.74
N HIS A 74 -8.50 0.28 12.16
CA HIS A 74 -8.07 -1.10 11.88
C HIS A 74 -7.10 -1.16 10.70
N GLY A 75 -7.32 -0.36 9.64
CA GLY A 75 -6.38 -0.23 8.54
C GLY A 75 -5.02 0.31 9.02
N GLN A 76 -5.03 1.37 9.83
CA GLN A 76 -3.79 1.92 10.40
C GLN A 76 -3.04 0.90 11.28
N LEU A 77 -3.77 0.16 12.13
CA LEU A 77 -3.18 -0.92 12.92
C LEU A 77 -2.57 -2.01 12.03
N ALA A 78 -3.29 -2.44 10.99
CA ALA A 78 -2.79 -3.42 10.04
C ALA A 78 -1.51 -2.96 9.34
N LEU A 79 -1.44 -1.69 8.93
CA LEU A 79 -0.25 -1.13 8.30
C LEU A 79 0.96 -1.12 9.25
N ILE A 80 0.79 -0.67 10.49
CA ILE A 80 1.87 -0.64 11.48
C ILE A 80 2.42 -2.06 11.70
N GLN A 81 1.52 -3.04 11.86
CA GLN A 81 1.91 -4.43 12.05
C GLN A 81 2.58 -5.02 10.80
N ALA A 82 2.08 -4.69 9.60
CA ALA A 82 2.71 -5.03 8.34
C ALA A 82 4.15 -4.51 8.23
N MET A 83 4.36 -3.27 8.64
CA MET A 83 5.69 -2.64 8.70
C MET A 83 6.60 -3.28 9.76
N ASN A 84 6.03 -3.85 10.83
CA ASN A 84 6.75 -4.58 11.87
C ASN A 84 7.09 -6.05 11.51
N GLY A 85 6.93 -6.45 10.25
CA GLY A 85 7.38 -7.76 9.78
C GLY A 85 6.28 -8.80 9.60
N TYR A 86 5.01 -8.38 9.54
CA TYR A 86 3.88 -9.25 9.19
C TYR A 86 3.34 -8.87 7.79
N PRO A 87 4.06 -9.13 6.69
CA PRO A 87 3.58 -8.79 5.36
C PRO A 87 2.35 -9.63 4.99
N GLY A 88 1.44 -9.04 4.21
CA GLY A 88 0.21 -9.71 3.76
C GLY A 88 -0.75 -8.76 3.04
N HIS A 89 -1.98 -9.22 2.85
CA HIS A 89 -3.05 -8.41 2.28
C HIS A 89 -4.18 -8.26 3.29
N TYR A 90 -4.27 -7.09 3.93
CA TYR A 90 -5.18 -6.84 5.05
C TYR A 90 -6.35 -5.94 4.65
N GLY A 91 -7.51 -6.18 5.25
CA GLY A 91 -8.71 -5.40 4.98
C GLY A 91 -10.01 -6.21 5.07
N ILE A 92 -11.09 -5.61 4.58
CA ILE A 92 -12.43 -6.23 4.55
C ILE A 92 -12.93 -6.51 3.12
N LYS A 93 -12.26 -5.95 2.10
CA LYS A 93 -12.61 -6.16 0.68
C LYS A 93 -12.18 -7.55 0.21
N GLU A 94 -12.74 -7.98 -0.92
CA GLU A 94 -12.53 -9.33 -1.50
C GLU A 94 -11.07 -9.69 -1.78
N THR A 95 -10.20 -8.69 -1.92
CA THR A 95 -8.77 -8.88 -2.18
C THR A 95 -7.95 -9.11 -0.91
N ALA A 96 -8.54 -8.98 0.28
CA ALA A 96 -7.85 -9.21 1.54
C ALA A 96 -7.74 -10.72 1.86
N GLU A 97 -6.59 -11.14 2.37
CA GLU A 97 -6.36 -12.48 2.91
C GLU A 97 -6.84 -12.61 4.35
N SER A 98 -6.85 -11.50 5.11
CA SER A 98 -7.25 -11.46 6.52
C SER A 98 -7.63 -10.05 6.95
N PHE A 99 -8.47 -9.90 7.97
CA PHE A 99 -8.85 -8.59 8.49
C PHE A 99 -7.67 -7.84 9.14
N LEU A 100 -6.87 -8.55 9.93
CA LEU A 100 -5.70 -8.02 10.62
C LEU A 100 -4.55 -9.05 10.56
N PRO A 101 -3.30 -8.60 10.72
CA PRO A 101 -2.17 -9.47 11.02
C PRO A 101 -2.42 -10.28 12.30
N PRO A 102 -1.74 -11.43 12.50
CA PRO A 102 -1.86 -12.20 13.73
C PRO A 102 -1.44 -11.35 14.93
N LEU A 103 -2.33 -11.20 15.91
CA LEU A 103 -2.03 -10.54 17.19
C LEU A 103 -1.16 -11.49 18.02
N GLN A 104 0.04 -11.04 18.39
CA GLN A 104 0.89 -11.71 19.38
C GLN A 104 0.73 -11.08 20.76
#